data_AF-A0A498LQJ8-F1
#
_entry.id   AF-A0A498LQJ8-F1
#
_cell.length_a   1.000
_cell.length_b   1.000
_cell.length_c   1.000
_cell.angle_alpha   90.00
_cell.angle_beta   90.00
_cell.angle_gamma   90.00
#
_symmetry.space_group_name_H-M   'P 1'
#
loop_
_entity.id
_entity.type
_entity.pdbx_description
1 polymer ?
#
loop_
_entity_poly.entity_id
_entity_poly.type
_entity_poly.pdbx_seq_one_letter_code
_entity_poly.pdbx_strand_id
1 'polypeptide(L)'
;MKTYANYSTCDPNNLADWLADIDPRFRQYTYSLVQSGVDRNNMVHITDQQLLSDCHVENGIHRAKILSSARRPVKPCLTDSQPVGPDVFISYRRTTGSQLASLLKVHLQLRGFSVFIDVEKLEAGRFEEKLITSVQRARNFILVLSANALDKCMGDVAMKDWVHKEIVTALNGKKNIVPVTDNFVWPNPASLPEDMSSILKFNGIKWSHEYQEATIEKILRFLGGCPSQEQPDGAKTDKKEPQKKQKHTSDQ
;
A
#
# COMPACT_ATOMS: atom_id res chain seq x y z
N MET A 1 24.89 5.14 -30.88
CA MET A 1 24.85 3.66 -30.72
C MET A 1 25.38 3.23 -29.35
N LYS A 2 24.70 3.59 -28.23
CA LYS A 2 25.08 3.10 -26.87
C LYS A 2 23.89 2.60 -26.03
N THR A 3 22.66 2.70 -26.55
CA THR A 3 21.42 2.39 -25.82
C THR A 3 21.08 0.90 -25.74
N TYR A 4 21.79 0.05 -26.50
CA TYR A 4 21.50 -1.38 -26.69
C TYR A 4 22.70 -2.29 -26.36
N ALA A 5 23.64 -1.83 -25.54
CA ALA A 5 24.76 -2.66 -25.11
C ALA A 5 24.33 -3.58 -23.95
N ASN A 6 24.70 -4.85 -24.04
CA ASN A 6 24.45 -5.85 -23.00
C ASN A 6 25.58 -5.75 -21.96
N TYR A 7 25.29 -5.20 -20.79
CA TYR A 7 26.28 -4.92 -19.74
C TYR A 7 26.48 -6.07 -18.74
N SER A 8 25.93 -7.26 -19.03
CA SER A 8 25.92 -8.43 -18.13
C SER A 8 27.31 -8.92 -17.68
N THR A 9 28.38 -8.58 -18.41
CA THR A 9 29.77 -8.93 -18.07
C THR A 9 30.50 -7.86 -17.24
N CYS A 10 29.96 -6.64 -17.17
CA CYS A 10 30.61 -5.51 -16.47
C CYS A 10 29.74 -4.92 -15.36
N ASP A 11 28.48 -5.35 -15.22
CA ASP A 11 27.53 -4.80 -14.26
C ASP A 11 27.07 -5.88 -13.26
N PRO A 12 27.85 -6.17 -12.21
CA PRO A 12 27.48 -7.16 -11.20
C PRO A 12 26.30 -6.71 -10.31
N ASN A 13 25.87 -5.44 -10.37
CA ASN A 13 24.94 -4.81 -9.43
C ASN A 13 23.65 -4.25 -10.07
N ASN A 14 23.37 -4.57 -11.33
CA ASN A 14 22.26 -4.04 -12.14
C ASN A 14 22.16 -2.49 -12.16
N LEU A 15 23.29 -1.79 -12.19
CA LEU A 15 23.35 -0.33 -12.27
C LEU A 15 22.73 0.19 -13.58
N ALA A 16 22.89 -0.54 -14.68
CA ALA A 16 22.27 -0.24 -15.98
C ALA A 16 20.73 -0.18 -15.91
N ASP A 17 20.13 -1.06 -15.12
CA ASP A 17 18.67 -1.11 -14.95
C ASP A 17 18.19 0.03 -14.07
N TRP A 18 18.90 0.31 -12.97
CA TRP A 18 18.63 1.45 -12.11
C TRP A 18 18.72 2.79 -12.84
N LEU A 19 19.73 2.98 -13.69
CA LEU A 19 19.85 4.18 -14.53
C LEU A 19 18.68 4.28 -15.52
N ALA A 20 18.25 3.16 -16.10
CA ALA A 20 17.14 3.11 -17.04
C ALA A 20 15.78 3.44 -16.40
N ASP A 21 15.58 3.06 -15.14
CA ASP A 21 14.41 3.42 -14.34
C ASP A 21 14.28 4.94 -14.18
N ILE A 22 15.40 5.65 -14.03
CA ILE A 22 15.43 7.11 -13.96
C ILE A 22 15.17 7.74 -15.34
N ASP A 23 15.93 7.30 -16.34
CA ASP A 23 15.75 7.69 -17.73
C ASP A 23 16.39 6.63 -18.64
N PRO A 24 15.69 6.09 -19.66
CA PRO A 24 16.25 5.12 -20.58
C PRO A 24 17.55 5.58 -21.27
N ARG A 25 17.76 6.91 -21.36
CA ARG A 25 18.98 7.52 -21.93
C ARG A 25 20.17 7.46 -20.99
N PHE A 26 19.98 7.21 -19.70
CA PHE A 26 21.06 7.18 -18.71
C PHE A 26 21.87 5.88 -18.73
N ARG A 27 21.41 4.84 -19.44
CA ARG A 27 22.20 3.64 -19.76
C ARG A 27 23.54 3.95 -20.43
N GLN A 28 23.67 5.10 -21.08
CA GLN A 28 24.95 5.53 -21.67
C GLN A 28 26.05 5.79 -20.64
N TYR A 29 25.69 6.06 -19.37
CA TYR A 29 26.62 6.37 -18.29
C TYR A 29 27.05 5.13 -17.50
N THR A 30 26.41 3.98 -17.70
CA THR A 30 26.69 2.73 -17.00
C THR A 30 28.18 2.37 -17.06
N TYR A 31 28.77 2.40 -18.26
CA TYR A 31 30.17 2.03 -18.43
C TYR A 31 31.12 2.97 -17.66
N SER A 32 30.89 4.28 -17.74
CA SER A 32 31.72 5.27 -17.06
C SER A 32 31.62 5.12 -15.54
N LEU A 33 30.41 4.91 -15.00
CA LEU A 33 30.20 4.68 -13.57
C LEU A 33 30.88 3.40 -13.08
N VAL A 34 30.70 2.29 -13.80
CA VAL A 34 31.34 1.01 -13.47
C VAL A 34 32.87 1.13 -13.54
N GLN A 35 33.40 1.82 -14.55
CA GLN A 35 34.84 2.03 -14.70
C GLN A 35 35.43 2.86 -13.56
N SER A 36 34.67 3.80 -13.00
CA SER A 36 35.03 4.57 -11.81
C SER A 36 34.84 3.80 -10.49
N GLY A 37 34.43 2.53 -10.53
CA GLY A 37 34.18 1.72 -9.34
C GLY A 37 32.92 2.14 -8.57
N VAL A 38 31.94 2.72 -9.27
CA VAL A 38 30.67 3.14 -8.67
C VAL A 38 29.69 1.97 -8.63
N ASP A 39 29.34 1.58 -7.41
CA ASP A 39 28.30 0.59 -7.13
C ASP A 39 27.04 1.22 -6.53
N ARG A 40 25.92 0.49 -6.57
CA ARG A 40 24.61 0.91 -6.00
C ARG A 40 24.72 1.36 -4.54
N ASN A 41 25.60 0.74 -3.76
CA ASN A 41 25.80 1.05 -2.34
C ASN A 41 26.62 2.33 -2.14
N ASN A 42 27.64 2.58 -2.98
CA ASN A 42 28.49 3.75 -2.86
C ASN A 42 27.88 4.99 -3.54
N MET A 43 26.92 4.79 -4.45
CA MET A 43 26.28 5.86 -5.22
C MET A 43 25.61 6.94 -4.34
N VAL A 44 25.18 6.58 -3.13
CA VAL A 44 24.61 7.53 -2.15
C VAL A 44 25.65 8.54 -1.66
N HIS A 45 26.93 8.16 -1.66
CA HIS A 45 28.05 8.95 -1.15
C HIS A 45 28.76 9.78 -2.23
N ILE A 46 28.38 9.61 -3.50
CA ILE A 46 29.03 10.31 -4.61
C ILE A 46 28.61 11.78 -4.64
N THR A 47 29.57 12.64 -4.98
CA THR A 47 29.38 14.08 -5.15
C THR A 47 29.22 14.48 -6.62
N ASP A 48 28.65 15.66 -6.88
CA ASP A 48 28.53 16.20 -8.24
C ASP A 48 29.89 16.31 -8.94
N GLN A 49 30.92 16.67 -8.17
CA GLN A 49 32.28 16.82 -8.68
C GLN A 49 32.85 15.48 -9.17
N GLN A 50 32.65 14.39 -8.41
CA GLN A 50 33.09 13.04 -8.83
C GLN A 50 32.31 12.51 -10.03
N LEU A 51 31.02 12.84 -10.16
CA LEU A 51 30.24 12.51 -11.35
C LEU A 51 30.75 13.23 -12.61
N LEU A 52 31.29 14.44 -12.44
CA LEU A 52 31.88 15.21 -13.53
C LEU A 52 33.30 14.75 -13.87
N SER A 53 34.20 14.65 -12.88
CA SER A 53 35.62 14.34 -13.08
C SER A 53 35.89 12.88 -13.39
N ASP A 54 35.27 11.97 -12.63
CA ASP A 54 35.62 10.55 -12.66
C ASP A 54 34.65 9.77 -13.53
N CYS A 55 33.35 10.09 -13.47
CA CYS A 55 32.30 9.39 -14.25
C CYS A 55 31.98 10.06 -15.59
N HIS A 56 32.63 11.19 -15.92
CA HIS A 56 32.47 11.95 -17.18
C HIS A 56 31.01 12.28 -17.55
N VAL A 57 30.16 12.55 -16.57
CA VAL A 57 28.79 13.00 -16.80
C VAL A 57 28.79 14.52 -16.95
N GLU A 58 29.10 15.03 -18.15
CA GLU A 58 29.25 16.47 -18.42
C GLU A 58 27.96 17.27 -18.19
N ASN A 59 26.80 16.66 -18.44
CA ASN A 59 25.52 17.33 -18.30
C ASN A 59 25.11 17.45 -16.82
N GLY A 60 25.11 18.69 -16.30
CA GLY A 60 24.75 18.98 -14.92
C GLY A 60 23.31 18.60 -14.54
N ILE A 61 22.38 18.59 -15.50
CA ILE A 61 21.00 18.15 -15.27
C ILE A 61 20.96 16.64 -15.02
N HIS A 62 21.79 15.87 -15.74
CA HIS A 62 21.87 14.43 -15.56
C HIS A 62 22.50 14.09 -14.21
N ARG A 63 23.58 14.79 -13.83
CA ARG A 63 24.20 14.64 -12.50
C ARG A 63 23.21 14.95 -11.37
N ALA A 64 22.49 16.07 -11.47
CA ALA A 64 21.48 16.44 -10.50
C ALA A 64 20.37 15.38 -10.38
N LYS A 65 19.88 14.84 -11.50
CA LYS A 65 18.90 13.74 -11.50
C LYS A 65 19.46 12.47 -10.85
N ILE A 66 20.67 12.05 -11.22
CA ILE A 66 21.32 10.85 -10.67
C ILE A 66 21.52 11.00 -9.15
N LEU A 67 22.05 12.13 -8.69
CA LEU A 67 22.24 12.41 -7.26
C LEU A 67 20.91 12.48 -6.50
N SER A 68 19.89 13.11 -7.10
CA SER A 68 18.56 13.17 -6.49
C SER A 68 17.94 11.78 -6.36
N SER A 69 18.14 10.90 -7.35
CA SER A 69 17.67 9.52 -7.32
C SER A 69 18.47 8.61 -6.39
N ALA A 70 19.78 8.85 -6.27
CA ALA A 70 20.66 8.12 -5.35
C ALA A 70 20.40 8.48 -3.88
N ARG A 71 20.05 9.74 -3.61
CA ARG A 71 19.71 10.24 -2.26
C ARG A 71 18.23 10.12 -1.92
N ARG A 72 17.39 9.74 -2.89
CA ARG A 72 16.01 9.38 -2.60
C ARG A 72 16.05 8.13 -1.71
N PRO A 73 15.38 8.13 -0.55
CA PRO A 73 15.18 6.88 0.18
C PRO A 73 14.50 5.93 -0.79
N VAL A 74 15.17 4.81 -1.06
CA VAL A 74 14.73 3.76 -1.96
C VAL A 74 13.28 3.44 -1.62
N LYS A 75 12.32 3.85 -2.47
CA LYS A 75 11.02 3.17 -2.49
C LYS A 75 11.39 1.72 -2.81
N PRO A 76 11.08 0.74 -1.94
CA PRO A 76 11.63 -0.59 -2.11
C PRO A 76 11.13 -1.17 -3.44
N CYS A 77 11.99 -1.13 -4.45
CA CYS A 77 11.84 -1.91 -5.65
C CYS A 77 12.15 -3.36 -5.26
N LEU A 78 11.25 -4.25 -5.63
CA LEU A 78 11.17 -5.65 -5.24
C LEU A 78 12.33 -6.46 -5.83
N THR A 79 13.53 -6.38 -5.25
CA THR A 79 14.55 -7.43 -5.42
C THR A 79 15.39 -7.57 -4.16
N ASP A 80 15.12 -8.69 -3.49
CA ASP A 80 16.00 -9.54 -2.69
C ASP A 80 16.23 -9.26 -1.18
N SER A 81 15.81 -10.28 -0.41
CA SER A 81 16.46 -10.84 0.78
C SER A 81 16.58 -10.05 2.11
N GLN A 82 15.44 -9.60 2.68
CA GLN A 82 15.11 -9.76 4.12
C GLN A 82 13.58 -9.76 4.33
N PRO A 83 13.00 -10.54 5.28
CA PRO A 83 11.55 -10.68 5.41
C PRO A 83 10.95 -9.48 6.17
N VAL A 84 10.87 -8.34 5.50
CA VAL A 84 10.01 -7.24 5.95
C VAL A 84 8.58 -7.77 5.84
N GLY A 85 7.91 -7.92 6.99
CA GLY A 85 6.57 -8.50 7.04
C GLY A 85 5.58 -7.79 6.10
N PRO A 86 4.48 -8.46 5.75
CA PRO A 86 3.52 -7.92 4.79
C PRO A 86 3.02 -6.54 5.23
N ASP A 87 2.93 -5.57 4.33
CA ASP A 87 2.41 -4.24 4.68
C ASP A 87 0.92 -4.30 5.03
N VAL A 88 0.19 -5.20 4.36
CA VAL A 88 -1.25 -5.37 4.50
C VAL A 88 -1.57 -6.84 4.73
N PHE A 89 -2.33 -7.12 5.79
CA PHE A 89 -2.95 -8.41 6.03
C PHE A 89 -4.44 -8.33 5.70
N ILE A 90 -4.96 -9.26 4.90
CA ILE A 90 -6.39 -9.33 4.56
C ILE A 90 -7.01 -10.54 5.26
N SER A 91 -7.85 -10.26 6.26
CA SER A 91 -8.76 -11.25 6.86
C SER A 91 -10.07 -11.26 6.10
N TYR A 92 -10.56 -12.44 5.75
CA TYR A 92 -11.80 -12.60 4.98
C TYR A 92 -12.48 -13.92 5.32
N ARG A 93 -13.80 -13.96 5.12
CA ARG A 93 -14.54 -15.20 5.25
C ARG A 93 -14.43 -16.05 3.98
N ARG A 94 -13.85 -17.24 4.08
CA ARG A 94 -13.62 -18.13 2.91
C ARG A 94 -14.87 -18.41 2.06
N THR A 95 -16.02 -18.58 2.71
CA THR A 95 -17.27 -18.95 2.04
C THR A 95 -17.87 -17.85 1.19
N THR A 96 -17.67 -16.57 1.54
CA THR A 96 -18.38 -15.44 0.91
C THR A 96 -17.46 -14.29 0.48
N GLY A 97 -16.27 -14.14 1.08
CA GLY A 97 -15.36 -13.01 0.86
C GLY A 97 -14.12 -13.32 0.01
N SER A 98 -13.96 -14.54 -0.49
CA SER A 98 -12.76 -14.97 -1.24
C SER A 98 -12.52 -14.20 -2.53
N GLN A 99 -13.59 -13.86 -3.25
CA GLN A 99 -13.53 -13.08 -4.49
C GLN A 99 -13.03 -11.65 -4.22
N LEU A 100 -13.65 -10.97 -3.26
CA LEU A 100 -13.27 -9.61 -2.88
C LEU A 100 -11.84 -9.55 -2.32
N ALA A 101 -11.46 -10.49 -1.48
CA ALA A 101 -10.09 -10.55 -0.94
C ALA A 101 -9.03 -10.73 -2.05
N SER A 102 -9.31 -11.58 -3.03
CA SER A 102 -8.41 -11.77 -4.20
C SER A 102 -8.31 -10.51 -5.05
N LEU A 103 -9.42 -9.82 -5.26
CA LEU A 103 -9.46 -8.56 -6.00
C LEU A 103 -8.66 -7.46 -5.28
N LEU A 104 -8.89 -7.27 -3.98
CA LEU A 104 -8.14 -6.34 -3.14
C LEU A 104 -6.63 -6.63 -3.21
N LYS A 105 -6.25 -7.90 -3.11
CA LYS A 105 -4.86 -8.33 -3.22
C LYS A 105 -4.23 -7.89 -4.55
N VAL A 106 -4.87 -8.20 -5.69
CA VAL A 106 -4.33 -7.84 -7.01
C VAL A 106 -4.18 -6.32 -7.14
N HIS A 107 -5.20 -5.55 -6.77
CA HIS A 107 -5.13 -4.09 -6.85
C HIS A 107 -4.04 -3.48 -5.97
N LEU A 108 -3.89 -3.96 -4.75
CA LEU A 108 -2.85 -3.48 -3.83
C LEU A 108 -1.44 -3.89 -4.30
N GLN A 109 -1.29 -5.10 -4.85
CA GLN A 109 -0.02 -5.57 -5.43
C GLN A 109 0.40 -4.75 -6.65
N LEU A 110 -0.55 -4.40 -7.53
CA LEU A 110 -0.30 -3.51 -8.68
C LEU A 110 0.18 -2.11 -8.26
N ARG A 111 -0.14 -1.69 -7.03
CA ARG A 111 0.29 -0.41 -6.45
C ARG A 111 1.58 -0.53 -5.63
N GLY A 112 2.19 -1.72 -5.58
CA GLY A 112 3.46 -1.98 -4.89
C GLY A 112 3.34 -2.32 -3.40
N PHE A 113 2.13 -2.59 -2.89
CA PHE A 113 1.96 -3.06 -1.51
C PHE A 113 2.17 -4.56 -1.40
N SER A 114 2.91 -4.99 -0.36
CA SER A 114 3.01 -6.40 -0.01
C SER A 114 1.75 -6.84 0.75
N VAL A 115 0.93 -7.66 0.09
CA VAL A 115 -0.34 -8.15 0.66
C VAL A 115 -0.26 -9.63 0.97
N PHE A 116 -0.59 -9.96 2.22
CA PHE A 116 -0.78 -11.33 2.66
C PHE A 116 -2.27 -11.63 2.82
N ILE A 117 -2.69 -12.75 2.24
CA ILE A 117 -4.03 -13.31 2.36
C ILE A 117 -3.89 -14.71 2.96
N ASP A 118 -4.82 -15.11 3.82
CA ASP A 118 -4.87 -16.50 4.29
C ASP A 118 -5.20 -17.44 3.11
N VAL A 119 -4.22 -18.25 2.67
CA VAL A 119 -4.40 -19.25 1.62
C VAL A 119 -4.34 -20.64 2.24
N GLU A 120 -5.36 -21.44 1.96
CA GLU A 120 -5.68 -22.79 2.46
C GLU A 120 -4.56 -23.86 2.38
N LYS A 121 -3.40 -23.56 1.77
CA LYS A 121 -2.35 -24.56 1.45
C LYS A 121 -1.18 -24.60 2.43
N LEU A 122 -1.43 -24.65 3.73
CA LEU A 122 -0.39 -25.12 4.66
C LEU A 122 -0.95 -26.18 5.61
N GLU A 123 -0.41 -27.38 5.43
CA GLU A 123 -0.70 -28.60 6.15
C GLU A 123 -0.72 -28.39 7.67
N ALA A 124 -1.69 -29.05 8.31
CA ALA A 124 -2.06 -28.87 9.71
C ALA A 124 -0.85 -28.99 10.67
N GLY A 125 -0.68 -27.98 11.55
CA GLY A 125 0.16 -28.11 12.74
C GLY A 125 0.95 -26.86 13.14
N ARG A 126 1.42 -26.04 12.18
CA ARG A 126 2.24 -24.82 12.47
C ARG A 126 1.66 -23.52 11.89
N PHE A 127 0.40 -23.54 11.49
CA PHE A 127 -0.22 -22.40 10.82
C PHE A 127 -0.61 -21.27 11.78
N GLU A 128 -1.10 -21.59 12.98
CA GLU A 128 -1.56 -20.57 13.93
C GLU A 128 -0.46 -19.58 14.31
N GLU A 129 0.74 -20.07 14.64
CA GLU A 129 1.88 -19.22 14.97
C GLU A 129 2.30 -18.34 13.79
N LYS A 130 2.32 -18.91 12.57
CA LYS A 130 2.64 -18.14 11.35
C LYS A 130 1.58 -17.09 11.03
N LEU A 131 0.30 -17.40 11.23
CA LEU A 131 -0.81 -16.48 11.01
C LEU A 131 -0.73 -15.31 11.98
N ILE A 132 -0.63 -15.60 13.28
CA ILE A 132 -0.50 -14.59 14.34
C ILE A 132 0.75 -13.74 14.11
N THR A 133 1.89 -14.37 13.79
CA THR A 133 3.13 -13.66 13.45
C THR A 133 2.94 -12.76 12.23
N SER A 134 2.19 -13.20 11.22
CA SER A 134 1.92 -12.41 10.01
C SER A 134 1.02 -11.21 10.32
N VAL A 135 -0.03 -11.39 11.12
CA VAL A 135 -0.90 -10.30 11.59
C VAL A 135 -0.12 -9.31 12.46
N GLN A 136 0.74 -9.80 13.35
CA GLN A 136 1.59 -8.96 14.20
C GLN A 136 2.65 -8.20 13.41
N ARG A 137 3.21 -8.80 12.37
CA ARG A 137 4.17 -8.14 11.48
C ARG A 137 3.49 -7.15 10.55
N ALA A 138 2.22 -7.34 10.24
CA ALA A 138 1.50 -6.45 9.36
C ALA A 138 1.33 -5.04 9.95
N ARG A 139 1.45 -4.03 9.09
CA ARG A 139 1.22 -2.62 9.47
C ARG A 139 -0.26 -2.30 9.45
N ASN A 140 -0.93 -2.78 8.41
CA ASN A 140 -2.35 -2.57 8.20
C ASN A 140 -3.10 -3.90 8.19
N PHE A 141 -4.33 -3.86 8.68
CA PHE A 141 -5.22 -5.02 8.74
C PHE A 141 -6.53 -4.68 8.04
N ILE A 142 -6.81 -5.32 6.91
CA ILE A 142 -8.07 -5.17 6.18
C ILE A 142 -8.98 -6.33 6.57
N LEU A 143 -10.19 -6.00 7.02
CA LEU A 143 -11.21 -6.99 7.36
C LEU A 143 -12.32 -6.96 6.32
N VAL A 144 -12.44 -8.03 5.53
CA VAL A 144 -13.50 -8.18 4.54
C VAL A 144 -14.75 -8.73 5.23
N LEU A 145 -15.74 -7.86 5.39
CA LEU A 145 -17.05 -8.14 5.95
C LEU A 145 -18.04 -8.40 4.81
N SER A 146 -18.08 -9.64 4.35
CA SER A 146 -19.11 -10.14 3.44
C SER A 146 -20.38 -10.59 4.19
N ALA A 147 -21.45 -10.89 3.47
CA ALA A 147 -22.65 -11.49 4.06
C ALA A 147 -22.30 -12.68 4.98
N ASN A 148 -22.83 -12.64 6.22
CA ASN A 148 -22.61 -13.64 7.27
C ASN A 148 -21.14 -13.85 7.68
N ALA A 149 -20.25 -12.87 7.46
CA ALA A 149 -18.84 -12.98 7.82
C ALA A 149 -18.63 -13.25 9.32
N LEU A 150 -19.33 -12.51 10.18
CA LEU A 150 -19.22 -12.59 11.65
C LEU A 150 -20.15 -13.63 12.28
N ASP A 151 -20.95 -14.35 11.50
CA ASP A 151 -22.01 -15.23 12.01
C ASP A 151 -21.47 -16.36 12.90
N LYS A 152 -20.28 -16.87 12.56
CA LYS A 152 -19.57 -17.90 13.34
C LYS A 152 -18.77 -17.34 14.53
N CYS A 153 -18.55 -16.02 14.55
CA CYS A 153 -17.87 -15.35 15.66
C CYS A 153 -18.87 -14.98 16.78
N MET A 154 -20.18 -14.93 16.47
CA MET A 154 -21.21 -14.65 17.46
C MET A 154 -21.26 -15.76 18.52
N GLY A 155 -21.04 -15.40 19.79
CA GLY A 155 -21.01 -16.35 20.91
C GLY A 155 -19.77 -17.26 20.98
N ASP A 156 -18.75 -17.05 20.15
CA ASP A 156 -17.53 -17.85 20.18
C ASP A 156 -16.56 -17.38 21.27
N VAL A 157 -16.88 -17.68 22.53
CA VAL A 157 -16.02 -17.38 23.69
C VAL A 157 -14.74 -18.24 23.68
N ALA A 158 -14.76 -19.38 23.00
CA ALA A 158 -13.64 -20.32 22.95
C ALA A 158 -12.56 -19.95 21.90
N MET A 159 -12.71 -18.83 21.19
CA MET A 159 -11.83 -18.40 20.08
C MET A 159 -11.51 -19.56 19.12
N LYS A 160 -12.51 -20.34 18.71
CA LYS A 160 -12.33 -21.42 17.74
C LYS A 160 -12.27 -20.90 16.32
N ASP A 161 -12.91 -19.77 16.05
CA ASP A 161 -12.92 -19.17 14.72
C ASP A 161 -11.62 -18.41 14.41
N TRP A 162 -11.09 -18.63 13.22
CA TRP A 162 -9.85 -17.99 12.77
C TRP A 162 -10.00 -16.47 12.61
N VAL A 163 -11.14 -16.01 12.08
CA VAL A 163 -11.40 -14.57 11.91
C VAL A 163 -11.49 -13.90 13.27
N HIS A 164 -12.06 -14.58 14.27
CA HIS A 164 -12.07 -14.10 15.65
C HIS A 164 -10.64 -13.94 16.21
N LYS A 165 -9.79 -14.98 16.08
CA LYS A 165 -8.38 -14.91 16.52
C LYS A 165 -7.60 -13.80 15.83
N GLU A 166 -7.78 -13.61 14.52
CA GLU A 166 -7.12 -12.57 13.73
C GLU A 166 -7.51 -11.17 14.21
N ILE A 167 -8.82 -10.93 14.41
CA ILE A 167 -9.35 -9.65 14.90
C ILE A 167 -8.78 -9.32 16.27
N VAL A 168 -8.81 -10.27 17.21
CA VAL A 168 -8.28 -10.04 18.57
C VAL A 168 -6.79 -9.79 18.54
N THR A 169 -6.04 -10.50 17.69
CA THR A 169 -4.61 -10.26 17.49
C THR A 169 -4.34 -8.87 16.93
N ALA A 170 -5.12 -8.41 15.94
CA ALA A 170 -5.00 -7.08 15.36
C ALA A 170 -5.34 -5.97 16.37
N LEU A 171 -6.37 -6.18 17.20
CA LEU A 171 -6.77 -5.26 18.26
C LEU A 171 -5.70 -5.16 19.36
N ASN A 172 -5.18 -6.30 19.82
CA ASN A 172 -4.09 -6.34 20.80
C ASN A 172 -2.82 -5.68 20.26
N GLY A 173 -2.53 -5.89 18.97
CA GLY A 173 -1.44 -5.24 18.25
C GLY A 173 -1.68 -3.76 17.90
N LYS A 174 -2.82 -3.17 18.29
CA LYS A 174 -3.25 -1.79 17.95
C LYS A 174 -3.00 -1.44 16.48
N LYS A 175 -3.34 -2.37 15.58
CA LYS A 175 -3.13 -2.21 14.15
C LYS A 175 -4.14 -1.24 13.55
N ASN A 176 -3.80 -0.68 12.38
CA ASN A 176 -4.74 0.10 11.58
C ASN A 176 -5.74 -0.85 10.92
N ILE A 177 -6.92 -0.99 11.53
CA ILE A 177 -7.99 -1.88 11.06
C ILE A 177 -8.89 -1.10 10.09
N VAL A 178 -9.03 -1.62 8.87
CA VAL A 178 -9.89 -1.08 7.82
C VAL A 178 -10.96 -2.11 7.46
N PRO A 179 -12.17 -2.01 8.02
CA PRO A 179 -13.28 -2.88 7.65
C PRO A 179 -13.81 -2.51 6.25
N VAL A 180 -13.95 -3.50 5.37
CA VAL A 180 -14.55 -3.36 4.04
C VAL A 180 -15.84 -4.16 4.01
N THR A 181 -16.98 -3.48 3.90
CA THR A 181 -18.31 -4.11 3.94
C THR A 181 -18.84 -4.40 2.54
N ASP A 182 -19.24 -5.65 2.31
CA ASP A 182 -19.85 -6.13 1.08
C ASP A 182 -21.21 -6.78 1.40
N ASN A 183 -22.29 -6.08 1.11
CA ASN A 183 -23.66 -6.49 1.45
C ASN A 183 -23.83 -6.99 2.90
N PHE A 184 -23.05 -6.43 3.82
CA PHE A 184 -23.01 -6.83 5.21
C PHE A 184 -23.85 -5.92 6.10
N VAL A 185 -24.61 -6.52 7.00
CA VAL A 185 -25.38 -5.83 8.03
C VAL A 185 -24.65 -5.97 9.35
N TRP A 186 -24.40 -4.85 10.01
CA TRP A 186 -23.75 -4.84 11.32
C TRP A 186 -24.63 -5.56 12.35
N PRO A 187 -24.12 -6.62 13.02
CA PRO A 187 -24.86 -7.31 14.06
C PRO A 187 -24.93 -6.46 15.33
N ASN A 188 -25.81 -6.86 16.26
CA ASN A 188 -25.91 -6.19 17.55
C ASN A 188 -24.61 -6.33 18.35
N PRO A 189 -24.15 -5.28 19.05
CA PRO A 189 -22.93 -5.35 19.85
C PRO A 189 -23.01 -6.39 20.98
N ALA A 190 -24.22 -6.68 21.47
CA ALA A 190 -24.45 -7.66 22.53
C ALA A 190 -24.29 -9.13 22.07
N SER A 191 -24.37 -9.41 20.76
CA SER A 191 -24.18 -10.77 20.23
C SER A 191 -22.72 -11.08 19.89
N LEU A 192 -21.85 -10.06 19.90
CA LEU A 192 -20.43 -10.23 19.70
C LEU A 192 -19.70 -10.28 21.06
N PRO A 193 -18.68 -11.15 21.19
CA PRO A 193 -17.76 -11.13 22.33
C PRO A 193 -17.21 -9.72 22.61
N GLU A 194 -17.03 -9.38 23.89
CA GLU A 194 -16.52 -8.08 24.32
C GLU A 194 -15.15 -7.76 23.70
N ASP A 195 -14.31 -8.78 23.53
CA ASP A 195 -12.96 -8.68 22.95
C ASP A 195 -12.97 -8.14 21.51
N MET A 196 -14.00 -8.46 20.74
CA MET A 196 -14.12 -8.02 19.34
C MET A 196 -15.07 -6.84 19.15
N SER A 197 -15.88 -6.48 20.15
CA SER A 197 -16.84 -5.36 20.07
C SER A 197 -16.20 -4.03 19.63
N SER A 198 -14.90 -3.86 19.89
CA SER A 198 -14.12 -2.72 19.43
C SER A 198 -14.13 -2.51 17.92
N ILE A 199 -14.29 -3.57 17.10
CA ILE A 199 -14.33 -3.47 15.63
C ILE A 199 -15.49 -2.61 15.11
N LEU A 200 -16.60 -2.55 15.86
CA LEU A 200 -17.80 -1.80 15.49
C LEU A 200 -17.57 -0.28 15.52
N LYS A 201 -16.54 0.17 16.25
CA LYS A 201 -16.18 1.57 16.37
C LYS A 201 -15.30 2.06 15.21
N PHE A 202 -14.78 1.16 14.38
CA PHE A 202 -13.93 1.52 13.26
C PHE A 202 -14.76 1.96 12.04
N ASN A 203 -14.23 2.91 11.29
CA ASN A 203 -14.88 3.40 10.08
C ASN A 203 -14.85 2.34 8.97
N GLY A 204 -15.99 1.72 8.70
CA GLY A 204 -16.15 0.78 7.59
C GLY A 204 -16.24 1.48 6.23
N ILE A 205 -15.59 0.90 5.22
CA ILE A 205 -15.69 1.32 3.81
C ILE A 205 -16.65 0.37 3.10
N LYS A 206 -17.73 0.92 2.55
CA LYS A 206 -18.66 0.14 1.73
C LYS A 206 -18.03 -0.18 0.37
N TRP A 207 -17.97 -1.46 0.04
CA TRP A 207 -17.56 -1.94 -1.28
C TRP A 207 -18.63 -1.64 -2.32
N SER A 208 -18.20 -1.12 -3.47
CA SER A 208 -19.08 -0.83 -4.61
C SER A 208 -18.54 -1.52 -5.85
N HIS A 209 -19.29 -2.51 -6.37
CA HIS A 209 -18.88 -3.24 -7.58
C HIS A 209 -18.83 -2.36 -8.83
N GLU A 210 -19.63 -1.29 -8.89
CA GLU A 210 -19.61 -0.32 -10.00
C GLU A 210 -18.42 0.65 -9.91
N TYR A 211 -17.95 0.95 -8.70
CA TYR A 211 -16.89 1.94 -8.42
C TYR A 211 -15.72 1.31 -7.67
N GLN A 212 -15.16 0.24 -8.25
CA GLN A 212 -14.08 -0.53 -7.62
C GLN A 212 -12.84 0.34 -7.39
N GLU A 213 -12.37 1.05 -8.41
CA GLU A 213 -11.15 1.87 -8.32
C GLU A 213 -11.25 2.98 -7.27
N ALA A 214 -12.36 3.70 -7.23
CA ALA A 214 -12.58 4.75 -6.23
C ALA A 214 -12.63 4.19 -4.80
N THR A 215 -13.19 2.98 -4.63
CA THR A 215 -13.21 2.29 -3.34
C THR A 215 -11.80 1.88 -2.92
N ILE A 216 -11.01 1.33 -3.86
CA ILE A 216 -9.59 0.99 -3.63
C ILE A 216 -8.78 2.24 -3.24
N GLU A 217 -8.96 3.34 -3.95
CA GLU A 217 -8.25 4.59 -3.65
C GLU A 217 -8.60 5.11 -2.25
N LYS A 218 -9.87 5.00 -1.85
CA LYS A 218 -10.30 5.30 -0.49
C LYS A 218 -9.60 4.39 0.52
N ILE A 219 -9.56 3.08 0.29
CA ILE A 219 -8.85 2.13 1.16
C ILE A 219 -7.37 2.52 1.27
N LEU A 220 -6.70 2.83 0.15
CA LEU A 220 -5.29 3.25 0.13
C LEU A 220 -5.05 4.51 0.97
N ARG A 221 -5.97 5.48 0.93
CA ARG A 221 -5.89 6.69 1.77
C ARG A 221 -5.91 6.34 3.28
N PHE A 222 -6.69 5.34 3.66
CA PHE A 222 -6.77 4.84 5.04
C PHE A 222 -5.55 4.01 5.45
N LEU A 223 -4.88 3.33 4.52
CA LEU A 223 -3.71 2.47 4.79
C LEU A 223 -2.40 3.24 5.05
N GLY A 224 -2.43 4.57 4.95
CA GLY A 224 -1.26 5.44 5.15
C GLY A 224 -0.99 6.27 3.91
N GLY A 225 -1.91 7.20 3.63
CA GLY A 225 -1.88 8.06 2.45
C GLY A 225 -0.46 8.44 2.03
N CYS A 226 -0.14 8.25 0.75
CA CYS A 226 1.10 8.79 0.21
C CYS A 226 1.15 10.30 0.51
N PRO A 227 2.23 10.83 1.12
CA PRO A 227 2.48 12.26 1.16
C PRO A 227 3.04 12.68 -0.21
N SER A 228 2.22 12.67 -1.26
CA SER A 228 2.58 13.21 -2.59
C SER A 228 1.34 13.28 -3.50
N GLN A 229 0.40 14.14 -3.16
CA GLN A 229 -0.26 14.94 -4.18
C GLN A 229 -0.11 16.39 -3.72
N GLU A 230 0.98 17.02 -4.18
CA GLU A 230 0.96 18.46 -4.38
C GLU A 230 -0.24 18.73 -5.30
N GLN A 231 -1.29 19.32 -4.73
CA GLN A 231 -2.30 20.00 -5.51
C GLN A 231 -1.60 21.21 -6.16
N PRO A 232 -1.64 21.39 -7.49
CA PRO A 232 -1.50 22.72 -8.04
C PRO A 232 -2.81 23.48 -7.79
N ASP A 233 -2.65 24.73 -7.36
CA ASP A 233 -3.64 25.76 -7.10
C ASP A 233 -4.95 25.67 -7.91
N GLY A 234 -6.07 25.84 -7.19
CA GLY A 234 -7.41 26.01 -7.74
C GLY A 234 -8.18 27.10 -6.98
N ALA A 235 -7.80 28.35 -7.24
CA ALA A 235 -8.51 29.62 -7.04
C ALA A 235 -9.81 29.62 -6.21
N LYS A 236 -9.76 30.37 -5.10
CA LYS A 236 -10.92 30.99 -4.44
C LYS A 236 -11.83 31.66 -5.46
N THR A 237 -13.12 31.32 -5.46
CA THR A 237 -14.18 32.24 -5.87
C THR A 237 -15.36 32.12 -4.93
N ASP A 238 -15.44 33.10 -4.02
CA ASP A 238 -16.65 33.57 -3.35
C ASP A 238 -17.80 33.68 -4.34
N LYS A 239 -18.91 32.94 -4.13
CA LYS A 239 -20.25 33.41 -4.53
C LYS A 239 -21.30 33.03 -3.49
N LYS A 240 -21.72 34.10 -2.81
CA LYS A 240 -22.84 34.29 -1.90
C LYS A 240 -24.12 33.53 -2.28
N GLU A 241 -24.70 32.98 -1.24
CA GLU A 241 -26.10 32.57 -1.05
C GLU A 241 -27.10 33.68 -1.47
N PRO A 242 -28.18 33.37 -2.21
CA PRO A 242 -29.32 34.27 -2.31
C PRO A 242 -30.36 33.94 -1.23
N GLN A 243 -30.53 34.88 -0.30
CA GLN A 243 -31.63 34.91 0.67
C GLN A 243 -33.00 34.95 -0.03
N LYS A 244 -33.90 34.06 0.41
CA LYS A 244 -35.33 34.08 0.11
C LYS A 244 -35.94 35.42 0.57
N LYS A 245 -36.40 36.25 -0.38
CA LYS A 245 -37.37 37.32 -0.10
C LYS A 245 -38.77 36.73 -0.02
N GLN A 246 -39.40 36.88 1.14
CA GLN A 246 -40.81 36.63 1.39
C GLN A 246 -41.69 37.48 0.47
N LYS A 247 -42.69 36.84 -0.13
CA LYS A 247 -43.85 37.50 -0.74
C LYS A 247 -44.70 38.12 0.38
N HIS A 248 -44.85 39.44 0.33
CA HIS A 248 -45.96 40.14 0.94
C HIS A 248 -46.45 41.19 -0.06
N THR A 249 -47.65 40.97 -0.59
CA THR A 249 -48.43 41.98 -1.30
C THR A 249 -49.89 41.70 -0.97
N SER A 250 -50.36 42.39 0.07
CA SER A 250 -51.76 42.72 0.26
C SER A 250 -52.07 44.02 -0.48
N ASP A 251 -53.33 44.12 -0.91
CA ASP A 251 -54.14 45.32 -1.13
C ASP A 251 -53.58 46.46 -2.01
N GLN A 252 -54.12 46.54 -3.23
CA GLN A 252 -55.08 47.61 -3.60
C GLN A 252 -55.88 47.21 -4.85
#